data_AF-Q885U9-F1
#
_entry.id   AF-Q885U9-F1
#
_cell.length_a   1.000
_cell.length_b   1.000
_cell.length_c   1.000
_cell.angle_alpha   90.00
_cell.angle_beta   90.00
_cell.angle_gamma   90.00
#
_symmetry.space_group_name_H-M   'P 1'
#
loop_
_entity.id
_entity.type
_entity.pdbx_description
1 polymer ?
#
loop_
_entity_poly.entity_id
_entity_poly.type
_entity_poly.pdbx_seq_one_letter_code
_entity_poly.pdbx_strand_id
1 'polypeptide(L)'
;MTRLRAICTAVALVCASGQVFADTASHNASAETFLKLANADRLGAPVYAQVQQMFAQRFAETKAPASKKALLETYQAKANTALDQAIGWNKLKPEMVKLYTANFTESELKDLVAFYQSPLGKKVMTKMPELAQQSAQLTQSKLESAVPVVNKLLADMTAELEPAKAAAPAPAKKP
;
A
#
# COMPACT_ATOMS: atom_id res chain seq x y z
N MET A 1 -39.17 40.61 -33.45
CA MET A 1 -38.57 40.55 -32.10
C MET A 1 -38.52 39.14 -31.48
N THR A 2 -39.15 38.13 -32.08
CA THR A 2 -39.15 36.74 -31.58
C THR A 2 -37.87 35.95 -31.88
N ARG A 3 -37.16 36.26 -32.99
CA ARG A 3 -35.91 35.56 -33.34
C ARG A 3 -34.69 35.97 -32.51
N LEU A 4 -34.70 37.18 -31.92
CA LEU A 4 -33.61 37.66 -31.06
C LEU A 4 -33.62 37.00 -29.67
N ARG A 5 -34.81 36.64 -29.17
CA ARG A 5 -34.98 35.93 -27.88
C ARG A 5 -34.57 34.46 -27.94
N ALA A 6 -34.72 33.81 -29.10
CA ALA A 6 -34.32 32.42 -29.30
C ALA A 6 -32.78 32.25 -29.41
N ILE A 7 -32.06 33.30 -29.84
CA ILE A 7 -30.59 33.27 -29.96
C ILE A 7 -29.93 33.40 -28.57
N CYS A 8 -30.50 34.19 -27.66
CA CYS A 8 -29.97 34.35 -26.30
C CYS A 8 -30.08 33.07 -25.45
N THR A 9 -31.07 32.22 -25.70
CA THR A 9 -31.24 30.94 -24.97
C THR A 9 -30.25 29.87 -25.44
N ALA A 10 -29.86 29.87 -26.72
CA ALA A 10 -28.88 28.93 -27.25
C ALA A 10 -27.44 29.22 -26.79
N VAL A 11 -27.08 30.50 -26.60
CA VAL A 11 -25.74 30.90 -26.11
C VAL A 11 -25.55 30.58 -24.62
N ALA A 12 -26.61 30.67 -23.81
CA ALA A 12 -26.53 30.34 -22.38
C ALA A 12 -26.29 28.84 -22.10
N LEU A 13 -26.77 27.94 -22.98
CA LEU A 13 -26.57 26.49 -22.82
C LEU A 13 -25.13 26.03 -23.13
N VAL A 14 -24.40 26.78 -23.96
CA VAL A 14 -23.00 26.48 -24.32
C VAL A 14 -22.02 26.89 -23.21
N CYS A 15 -22.34 27.94 -22.45
CA CYS A 15 -21.47 28.38 -21.33
C CYS A 15 -21.54 27.44 -20.11
N ALA A 16 -22.68 26.80 -19.86
CA ALA A 16 -22.84 25.90 -18.71
C ALA A 16 -22.05 24.59 -18.83
N SER A 17 -21.87 24.09 -20.05
CA SER A 17 -21.11 22.85 -20.29
C SER A 17 -19.60 23.06 -20.09
N GLY A 18 -19.06 24.24 -20.44
CA GLY A 18 -17.65 24.57 -20.23
C GLY A 18 -17.21 24.57 -18.76
N GLN A 19 -18.08 25.01 -17.83
CA GLN A 19 -17.74 25.06 -16.40
C GLN A 19 -17.64 23.66 -15.78
N VAL A 20 -18.57 22.76 -16.12
CA VAL A 20 -18.57 21.38 -15.58
C VAL A 20 -17.32 20.59 -16.05
N PHE A 21 -16.89 20.77 -17.30
CA PHE A 21 -15.67 20.15 -17.80
C PHE A 21 -14.40 20.75 -17.18
N ALA A 22 -14.37 22.06 -16.94
CA ALA A 22 -13.26 22.74 -16.29
C ALA A 22 -13.09 22.28 -14.82
N ASP A 23 -14.18 22.18 -14.07
CA ASP A 23 -14.16 21.71 -12.68
C ASP A 23 -13.68 20.26 -12.60
N THR A 24 -14.18 19.38 -13.48
CA THR A 24 -13.73 17.97 -13.52
C THR A 24 -12.23 17.86 -13.86
N ALA A 25 -11.75 18.68 -14.79
CA ALA A 25 -10.33 18.69 -15.16
C ALA A 25 -9.44 19.20 -14.01
N SER A 26 -9.87 20.26 -13.32
CA SER A 26 -9.17 20.82 -12.16
C SER A 26 -9.12 19.84 -10.98
N HIS A 27 -10.23 19.14 -10.74
CA HIS A 27 -10.30 18.11 -9.72
C HIS A 27 -9.34 16.94 -10.01
N ASN A 28 -9.34 16.41 -11.24
CA ASN A 28 -8.41 15.36 -11.66
C ASN A 28 -6.94 15.80 -11.56
N ALA A 29 -6.64 17.05 -11.92
CA ALA A 29 -5.28 17.60 -11.83
C ALA A 29 -4.79 17.70 -10.38
N SER A 30 -5.68 18.05 -9.44
CA SER A 30 -5.38 18.08 -8.01
C SER A 30 -5.05 16.68 -7.48
N ALA A 31 -5.86 15.67 -7.85
CA ALA A 31 -5.59 14.26 -7.54
C ALA A 31 -4.24 13.78 -8.10
N GLU A 32 -3.96 14.07 -9.37
CA GLU A 32 -2.69 13.69 -10.00
C GLU A 32 -1.48 14.31 -9.28
N THR A 33 -1.59 15.59 -8.91
CA THR A 33 -0.52 16.29 -8.19
C THR A 33 -0.28 15.65 -6.83
N PHE A 34 -1.37 15.37 -6.09
CA PHE A 34 -1.30 14.66 -4.82
C PHE A 34 -0.61 13.30 -4.97
N LEU A 35 -1.05 12.48 -5.94
CA LEU A 35 -0.50 11.14 -6.18
C LEU A 35 1.00 11.16 -6.46
N LYS A 36 1.49 12.14 -7.23
CA LYS A 36 2.93 12.32 -7.47
C LYS A 36 3.68 12.68 -6.18
N LEU A 37 3.14 13.60 -5.37
CA LEU A 37 3.74 14.00 -4.09
C LEU A 37 3.78 12.83 -3.09
N ALA A 38 2.75 12.00 -3.10
CA ALA A 38 2.67 10.78 -2.31
C ALA A 38 3.55 9.63 -2.86
N ASN A 39 4.26 9.84 -3.97
CA ASN A 39 5.09 8.85 -4.66
C ASN A 39 4.31 7.58 -5.06
N ALA A 40 3.05 7.75 -5.50
CA ALA A 40 2.19 6.65 -5.92
C ALA A 40 2.76 5.87 -7.13
N ASP A 41 3.62 6.50 -7.93
CA ASP A 41 4.39 5.88 -9.02
C ASP A 41 5.35 4.78 -8.53
N ARG A 42 5.74 4.82 -7.25
CA ARG A 42 6.64 3.82 -6.65
C ARG A 42 5.93 2.64 -5.99
N LEU A 43 4.59 2.65 -5.91
CA LEU A 43 3.83 1.57 -5.26
C LEU A 43 4.08 0.20 -5.91
N GLY A 44 4.37 0.17 -7.22
CA GLY A 44 4.71 -1.05 -7.93
C GLY A 44 6.14 -1.56 -7.66
N ALA A 45 7.07 -0.70 -7.21
CA ALA A 45 8.50 -1.04 -7.15
C ALA A 45 8.83 -2.33 -6.38
N PRO A 46 8.20 -2.64 -5.23
CA PRO A 46 8.44 -3.91 -4.53
C PRO A 46 8.10 -5.14 -5.38
N VAL A 47 7.07 -5.06 -6.24
CA VAL A 47 6.68 -6.15 -7.14
C VAL A 47 7.75 -6.40 -8.19
N TYR A 48 8.30 -5.34 -8.78
CA TYR A 48 9.41 -5.46 -9.75
C TYR A 48 10.63 -6.10 -9.10
N ALA A 49 11.01 -5.64 -7.91
CA ALA A 49 12.14 -6.20 -7.17
C ALA A 49 11.93 -7.69 -6.83
N GLN A 50 10.74 -8.06 -6.38
CA GLN A 50 10.39 -9.45 -6.07
C GLN A 50 10.51 -10.36 -7.30
N VAL A 51 10.00 -9.92 -8.46
CA VAL A 51 10.09 -10.69 -9.71
C VAL A 51 11.54 -10.82 -10.15
N GLN A 52 12.34 -9.75 -10.09
CA GLN A 52 13.77 -9.81 -10.42
C GLN A 52 14.53 -10.77 -9.52
N GLN A 53 14.26 -10.74 -8.21
CA GLN A 53 14.84 -11.65 -7.24
C GLN A 53 14.45 -13.11 -7.53
N MET A 54 13.20 -13.37 -7.91
CA MET A 54 12.75 -14.71 -8.30
C MET A 54 13.57 -15.26 -9.48
N PHE A 55 13.79 -14.47 -10.53
CA PHE A 55 14.64 -14.88 -11.65
C PHE A 55 16.09 -15.12 -11.24
N ALA A 56 16.66 -14.23 -10.41
CA ALA A 56 18.04 -14.37 -9.93
C ALA A 56 18.22 -15.64 -9.08
N GLN A 57 17.25 -15.92 -8.19
CA GLN A 57 17.25 -17.13 -7.37
C GLN A 57 17.19 -18.39 -8.24
N ARG A 58 16.29 -18.45 -9.22
CA ARG A 58 16.20 -19.58 -10.15
C ARG A 58 17.50 -19.79 -10.94
N PHE A 59 18.12 -18.71 -11.40
CA PHE A 59 19.40 -18.79 -12.09
C PHE A 59 20.50 -19.38 -11.20
N ALA A 60 20.58 -18.95 -9.94
CA ALA A 60 21.52 -19.49 -8.96
C ALA A 60 21.25 -20.97 -8.63
N GLU A 61 19.98 -21.36 -8.44
CA GLU A 61 19.56 -22.75 -8.16
C GLU A 61 19.96 -23.71 -9.28
N THR A 62 19.88 -23.27 -10.54
CA THR A 62 20.30 -24.09 -11.70
C THR A 62 21.82 -24.25 -11.83
N LYS A 63 22.61 -23.59 -10.95
CA LYS A 63 24.09 -23.51 -11.03
C LYS A 63 24.56 -23.07 -12.42
N ALA A 64 23.79 -22.19 -13.07
CA ALA A 64 24.10 -21.73 -14.42
C ALA A 64 25.47 -21.03 -14.47
N PRO A 65 26.27 -21.24 -15.53
CA PRO A 65 27.58 -20.61 -15.65
C PRO A 65 27.44 -19.10 -15.82
N ALA A 66 28.43 -18.34 -15.33
CA ALA A 66 28.45 -16.88 -15.44
C ALA A 66 28.32 -16.36 -16.88
N SER A 67 28.77 -17.13 -17.88
CA SER A 67 28.60 -16.82 -19.31
C SER A 67 27.13 -16.71 -19.76
N LYS A 68 26.17 -17.24 -18.99
CA LYS A 68 24.73 -17.15 -19.24
C LYS A 68 24.06 -16.00 -18.50
N LYS A 69 24.81 -15.13 -17.80
CA LYS A 69 24.24 -13.97 -17.09
C LYS A 69 23.43 -13.04 -18.01
N ALA A 70 23.89 -12.83 -19.25
CA ALA A 70 23.14 -12.04 -20.24
C ALA A 70 21.74 -12.61 -20.55
N LEU A 71 21.56 -13.94 -20.43
CA LEU A 71 20.26 -14.57 -20.60
C LEU A 71 19.33 -14.21 -19.44
N LEU A 72 19.83 -14.26 -18.20
CA LEU A 72 19.08 -13.82 -17.01
C LEU A 72 18.61 -12.36 -17.16
N GLU A 73 19.54 -11.46 -17.52
CA GLU A 73 19.24 -10.04 -17.72
C GLU A 73 18.18 -9.83 -18.82
N THR A 74 18.26 -10.59 -19.92
CA THR A 74 17.25 -10.54 -20.99
C THR A 74 15.86 -10.93 -20.49
N TYR A 75 15.74 -11.99 -19.68
CA TYR A 75 14.45 -12.43 -19.15
C TYR A 75 13.91 -11.50 -18.05
N GLN A 76 14.77 -10.94 -17.22
CA GLN A 76 14.39 -9.90 -16.26
C GLN A 76 13.86 -8.66 -16.99
N ALA A 77 14.50 -8.22 -18.09
CA ALA A 77 14.00 -7.10 -18.89
C ALA A 77 12.63 -7.39 -19.55
N LYS A 78 12.43 -8.62 -20.06
CA LYS A 78 11.11 -9.07 -20.57
C LYS A 78 10.05 -9.05 -19.47
N ALA A 79 10.39 -9.51 -18.27
CA ALA A 79 9.48 -9.50 -17.12
C ALA A 79 9.13 -8.06 -16.72
N ASN A 80 10.10 -7.15 -16.64
CA ASN A 80 9.84 -5.73 -16.39
C ASN A 80 8.90 -5.13 -17.45
N THR A 81 9.11 -5.45 -18.74
CA THR A 81 8.22 -4.98 -19.82
C THR A 81 6.79 -5.49 -19.64
N ALA A 82 6.61 -6.75 -19.26
CA ALA A 82 5.29 -7.31 -18.99
C ALA A 82 4.63 -6.65 -17.76
N LEU A 83 5.41 -6.36 -16.71
CA LEU A 83 4.93 -5.62 -15.54
C LEU A 83 4.53 -4.19 -15.91
N ASP A 84 5.31 -3.48 -16.73
CA ASP A 84 4.98 -2.13 -17.19
C ASP A 84 3.64 -2.08 -17.95
N GLN A 85 3.34 -3.14 -18.72
CA GLN A 85 2.08 -3.25 -19.45
C GLN A 85 0.87 -3.49 -18.53
N ALA A 86 1.07 -4.12 -17.38
CA ALA A 86 0.01 -4.46 -16.44
C ALA A 86 -0.16 -3.42 -15.32
N ILE A 87 0.95 -3.04 -14.67
CA ILE A 87 0.98 -2.22 -13.45
C ILE A 87 1.86 -0.97 -13.59
N GLY A 88 2.36 -0.67 -14.79
CA GLY A 88 3.12 0.55 -15.03
C GLY A 88 2.29 1.79 -14.71
N TRP A 89 2.96 2.87 -14.28
CA TRP A 89 2.28 4.10 -13.83
C TRP A 89 1.28 4.65 -14.85
N ASN A 90 1.58 4.58 -16.15
CA ASN A 90 0.66 5.03 -17.21
C ASN A 90 -0.66 4.24 -17.26
N LYS A 91 -0.67 3.01 -16.76
CA LYS A 91 -1.86 2.15 -16.66
C LYS A 91 -2.64 2.40 -15.38
N LEU A 92 -1.92 2.52 -14.25
CA LEU A 92 -2.55 2.71 -12.94
C LEU A 92 -3.04 4.15 -12.71
N LYS A 93 -2.33 5.15 -13.23
CA LYS A 93 -2.61 6.57 -12.96
C LYS A 93 -4.07 6.96 -13.22
N PRO A 94 -4.72 6.63 -14.35
CA PRO A 94 -6.11 7.02 -14.59
C PRO A 94 -7.08 6.44 -13.55
N GLU A 95 -6.88 5.17 -13.17
CA GLU A 95 -7.70 4.51 -12.15
C GLU A 95 -7.45 5.09 -10.76
N MET A 96 -6.19 5.41 -10.43
CA MET A 96 -5.82 6.07 -9.18
C MET A 96 -6.43 7.48 -9.11
N VAL A 97 -6.35 8.27 -10.17
CA VAL A 97 -6.99 9.60 -10.20
C VAL A 97 -8.48 9.46 -9.93
N LYS A 98 -9.16 8.56 -10.65
CA LYS A 98 -10.59 8.29 -10.45
C LYS A 98 -10.92 7.88 -9.02
N LEU A 99 -10.12 6.99 -8.43
CA LEU A 99 -10.28 6.54 -7.05
C LEU A 99 -10.21 7.72 -6.07
N TYR A 100 -9.22 8.61 -6.22
CA TYR A 100 -9.05 9.74 -5.31
C TYR A 100 -10.13 10.80 -5.50
N THR A 101 -10.48 11.16 -6.75
CA THR A 101 -11.55 12.14 -7.02
C THR A 101 -12.94 11.64 -6.63
N ALA A 102 -13.12 10.33 -6.43
CA ALA A 102 -14.37 9.77 -5.92
C ALA A 102 -14.47 9.81 -4.39
N ASN A 103 -13.35 9.97 -3.68
CA ASN A 103 -13.28 9.90 -2.21
C ASN A 103 -12.94 11.24 -1.55
N PHE A 104 -12.34 12.16 -2.29
CA PHE A 104 -11.99 13.50 -1.82
C PHE A 104 -12.63 14.53 -2.73
N THR A 105 -13.01 15.65 -2.14
CA THR A 105 -13.36 16.86 -2.89
C THR A 105 -12.09 17.52 -3.44
N GLU A 106 -12.28 18.37 -4.45
CA GLU A 106 -11.15 19.12 -5.02
C GLU A 106 -10.45 20.00 -3.97
N SER A 107 -11.20 20.61 -3.05
CA SER A 107 -10.61 21.44 -1.98
C SER A 107 -9.73 20.61 -1.06
N GLU A 108 -10.19 19.43 -0.64
CA GLU A 108 -9.41 18.54 0.22
C GLU A 108 -8.14 18.04 -0.47
N LEU A 109 -8.20 17.72 -1.77
CA LEU A 109 -7.01 17.35 -2.54
C LEU A 109 -6.02 18.52 -2.65
N LYS A 110 -6.50 19.76 -2.83
CA LYS A 110 -5.64 20.95 -2.82
C LYS A 110 -4.98 21.17 -1.45
N ASP A 111 -5.72 20.97 -0.37
CA ASP A 111 -5.19 21.09 0.99
C ASP A 111 -4.13 20.01 1.28
N LEU A 112 -4.37 18.77 0.83
CA LEU A 112 -3.37 17.70 0.92
C LEU A 112 -2.12 18.04 0.11
N VAL A 113 -2.27 18.54 -1.12
CA VAL A 113 -1.14 18.99 -1.94
C VAL A 113 -0.35 20.09 -1.21
N ALA A 114 -1.02 21.11 -0.68
CA ALA A 114 -0.38 22.22 0.04
C ALA A 114 0.39 21.71 1.27
N PHE A 115 -0.22 20.80 2.05
CA PHE A 115 0.42 20.19 3.20
C PHE A 115 1.68 19.41 2.79
N TYR A 116 1.60 18.49 1.82
CA TYR A 116 2.73 17.66 1.41
C TYR A 116 3.84 18.42 0.67
N GLN A 117 3.55 19.60 0.11
CA GLN A 117 4.56 20.50 -0.43
C GLN A 117 5.31 21.30 0.64
N SER A 118 4.69 21.51 1.81
CA SER A 118 5.29 22.26 2.91
C SER A 118 6.54 21.56 3.48
N PRO A 119 7.47 22.31 4.13
CA PRO A 119 8.62 21.70 4.80
C PRO A 119 8.23 20.63 5.82
N LEU A 120 7.13 20.84 6.54
CA LEU A 120 6.61 19.88 7.50
C LEU A 120 6.09 18.62 6.80
N GLY A 121 5.25 18.75 5.77
CA GLY A 121 4.71 17.59 5.04
C GLY A 121 5.81 16.73 4.40
N LYS A 122 6.84 17.36 3.82
CA LYS A 122 8.03 16.64 3.32
C LYS A 122 8.78 15.90 4.43
N LYS A 123 8.91 16.52 5.61
CA LYS A 123 9.51 15.86 6.78
C LYS A 123 8.66 14.68 7.27
N VAL A 124 7.33 14.81 7.26
CA VAL A 124 6.42 13.71 7.62
C VAL A 124 6.58 12.53 6.67
N MET A 125 6.62 12.76 5.34
CA MET A 125 6.79 11.70 4.35
C MET A 125 8.11 10.93 4.47
N THR A 126 9.17 11.59 4.95
CA THR A 126 10.48 10.97 5.12
C THR A 126 10.65 10.32 6.49
N LYS A 127 10.13 10.95 7.56
CA LYS A 127 10.35 10.50 8.94
C LYS A 127 9.32 9.53 9.47
N MET A 128 8.07 9.56 9.01
CA MET A 128 7.05 8.65 9.55
C MET A 128 7.38 7.16 9.34
N PRO A 129 7.88 6.70 8.17
CA PRO A 129 8.30 5.31 8.01
C PRO A 129 9.43 4.91 8.98
N GLU A 130 10.41 5.80 9.17
CA GLU A 130 11.52 5.60 10.12
C GLU A 130 11.02 5.51 11.57
N LEU A 131 10.13 6.41 11.97
CA LEU A 131 9.53 6.41 13.31
C LEU A 131 8.66 5.17 13.54
N ALA A 132 7.91 4.72 12.54
CA ALA A 132 7.12 3.49 12.62
C ALA A 132 8.04 2.27 12.81
N GLN A 133 9.16 2.20 12.08
CA GLN A 133 10.16 1.15 12.24
C GLN A 133 10.79 1.17 13.63
N GLN A 134 11.21 2.34 14.12
CA GLN A 134 11.79 2.49 15.46
C GLN A 134 10.78 2.11 16.55
N SER A 135 9.52 2.49 16.37
CA SER A 135 8.44 2.14 17.30
C SER A 135 8.21 0.63 17.36
N ALA A 136 8.17 -0.04 16.20
CA ALA A 136 8.04 -1.49 16.15
C ALA A 136 9.22 -2.21 16.83
N GLN A 137 10.46 -1.74 16.61
CA GLN A 137 11.66 -2.29 17.26
C GLN A 137 11.62 -2.11 18.79
N LEU A 138 11.20 -0.94 19.26
CA LEU A 138 11.02 -0.68 20.69
C LEU A 138 9.99 -1.63 21.31
N THR A 139 8.84 -1.80 20.66
CA THR A 139 7.79 -2.73 21.11
C THR A 139 8.31 -4.17 21.16
N GLN A 140 9.03 -4.62 20.12
CA GLN A 140 9.60 -5.96 20.08
C GLN A 140 10.58 -6.19 21.24
N SER A 141 11.48 -5.24 21.50
CA SER A 141 12.44 -5.33 22.61
C SER A 141 11.74 -5.38 23.98
N LYS A 142 10.64 -4.64 24.16
CA LYS A 142 9.85 -4.72 25.39
C LYS A 142 9.10 -6.03 25.53
N LEU A 143 8.59 -6.59 24.42
CA LEU A 143 7.86 -7.86 24.43
C LEU A 143 8.75 -9.03 24.88
N GLU A 144 10.04 -9.03 24.53
CA GLU A 144 11.00 -10.05 24.97
C GLU A 144 10.99 -10.25 26.50
N SER A 145 10.84 -9.16 27.27
CA SER A 145 10.76 -9.23 28.73
C SER A 145 9.44 -9.82 29.25
N ALA A 146 8.38 -9.77 28.45
CA ALA A 146 7.07 -10.31 28.80
C ALA A 146 6.91 -11.80 28.41
N VAL A 147 7.74 -12.31 27.49
CA VAL A 147 7.69 -13.72 27.03
C VAL A 147 7.70 -14.73 28.18
N PRO A 148 8.58 -14.63 29.20
CA PRO A 148 8.58 -15.58 30.32
C PRO A 148 7.27 -15.56 31.12
N VAL A 149 6.67 -14.38 31.30
CA VAL A 149 5.41 -14.23 32.04
C VAL A 149 4.27 -14.87 31.25
N VAL A 150 4.19 -14.62 29.95
CA VAL A 150 3.19 -15.24 29.07
C VAL A 150 3.34 -16.76 29.05
N ASN A 151 4.58 -17.27 28.93
CA ASN A 151 4.84 -18.71 28.97
C ASN A 151 4.42 -19.34 30.30
N LYS A 152 4.64 -18.64 31.42
CA LYS A 152 4.18 -19.09 32.73
C LYS A 152 2.66 -19.15 32.80
N LEU A 153 1.96 -18.10 32.37
CA LEU A 153 0.49 -18.08 32.36
C LEU A 153 -0.10 -19.22 31.50
N LEU A 154 0.52 -19.52 30.36
CA LEU A 154 0.14 -20.65 29.51
C LEU A 154 0.37 -22.00 30.22
N ALA A 155 1.49 -22.16 30.91
CA ALA A 155 1.79 -23.36 31.69
C ALA A 155 0.80 -23.55 32.85
N ASP A 156 0.51 -22.48 33.60
CA ASP A 156 -0.43 -22.49 34.73
C ASP A 156 -1.84 -22.86 34.25
N MET A 157 -2.34 -22.23 33.18
CA MET A 157 -3.63 -22.58 32.56
C MET A 157 -3.68 -24.04 32.10
N THR A 158 -2.61 -24.55 31.49
CA THR A 158 -2.55 -25.94 31.03
C THR A 158 -2.63 -26.91 32.21
N ALA A 159 -1.93 -26.62 33.30
CA ALA A 159 -1.98 -27.44 34.51
C ALA A 159 -3.36 -27.43 35.19
N GLU A 160 -4.09 -26.31 35.13
CA GLU A 160 -5.46 -26.21 35.65
C GLU A 160 -6.50 -26.95 34.78
N LEU A 161 -6.26 -27.03 33.47
CA LEU A 161 -7.15 -27.73 32.53
C LEU A 161 -6.88 -29.24 32.44
N GLU A 162 -5.72 -29.71 32.90
CA GLU A 162 -5.50 -31.15 33.04
C GLU A 162 -6.49 -31.71 34.09
N PRO A 163 -7.34 -32.68 33.73
CA PRO A 163 -8.29 -33.24 34.66
C PRO A 163 -7.51 -33.80 35.85
N ALA A 164 -7.78 -33.26 37.04
CA ALA A 164 -7.14 -33.63 38.31
C ALA A 164 -6.88 -35.13 38.30
N LYS A 165 -5.60 -35.50 38.15
CA LYS A 165 -5.11 -36.87 38.03
C LYS A 165 -5.98 -37.75 38.90
N ALA A 166 -6.80 -38.57 38.24
CA ALA A 166 -7.84 -39.38 38.84
C ALA A 166 -7.41 -39.85 40.22
N ALA A 167 -8.19 -39.47 41.24
CA ALA A 167 -8.03 -39.92 42.61
C ALA A 167 -7.65 -41.41 42.59
N ALA A 168 -6.38 -41.69 42.94
CA ALA A 168 -5.90 -43.06 43.01
C ALA A 168 -6.81 -43.80 44.00
N PRO A 169 -7.40 -44.95 43.62
CA PRO A 169 -8.26 -45.68 44.53
C PRO A 169 -7.41 -46.14 45.72
N ALA A 170 -7.88 -45.83 46.93
CA ALA A 170 -7.25 -46.23 48.18
C ALA A 170 -7.00 -47.76 48.20
N PRO A 171 -5.85 -48.23 48.74
CA PRO A 171 -5.54 -49.65 48.73
C PRO A 171 -6.53 -50.41 49.62
N ALA A 172 -7.19 -51.42 49.04
CA ALA A 172 -8.10 -52.30 49.75
C ALA A 172 -7.37 -53.07 50.86
N LYS A 173 -7.84 -52.93 52.10
CA LYS A 173 -7.49 -53.84 53.21
C LYS A 173 -8.00 -55.24 52.87
N LYS A 174 -7.12 -56.24 52.89
CA LYS A 174 -7.48 -57.67 52.89
C LYS A 174 -7.55 -58.21 54.33
N PRO A 175 -8.32 -59.29 54.58
CA PRO A 175 -8.71 -59.76 55.91
C PRO A 175 -7.56 -60.40 56.69
#